data_AF-A0A4Q6CGI6-F1
#
_entry.id   AF-A0A4Q6CGI6-F1
#
_cell.length_a   1.000
_cell.length_b   1.000
_cell.length_c   1.000
_cell.angle_alpha   90.00
_cell.angle_beta   90.00
_cell.angle_gamma   90.00
#
_symmetry.space_group_name_H-M   'P 1'
#
loop_
_entity.id
_entity.type
_entity.pdbx_description
1 polymer ?
#
loop_
_entity_poly.entity_id
_entity_poly.type
_entity_poly.pdbx_seq_one_letter_code
_entity_poly.pdbx_strand_id
1 'polypeptide(L)'
;MKREKIVTIKTDAQLAKAFKLNPGVVVEWEVRAVVNKKIIALVAEQKVTHAELAKLAKTSRPRITALLNERREDISTDLMLRVLACLGYAPRISFKKLAG
;
A
#
# COMPACT_ATOMS: atom_id res chain seq x y z
N MET A 1 15.73 34.03 -19.10
CA MET A 1 15.51 32.63 -18.67
C MET A 1 14.67 32.63 -17.41
N LYS A 2 13.49 31.97 -17.39
CA LYS A 2 12.69 31.85 -16.16
C LYS A 2 13.45 30.96 -15.17
N ARG A 3 13.72 31.45 -13.96
CA ARG A 3 14.32 30.65 -12.88
C ARG A 3 13.40 29.47 -12.57
N GLU A 4 13.92 28.25 -12.67
CA GLU A 4 13.21 27.06 -12.22
C GLU A 4 13.05 27.11 -10.70
N LYS A 5 11.81 26.93 -10.22
CA LYS A 5 11.54 26.79 -8.79
C LYS A 5 11.81 25.35 -8.39
N ILE A 6 12.98 25.09 -7.82
CA ILE A 6 13.30 23.80 -7.20
C ILE A 6 12.55 23.72 -5.88
N VAL A 7 11.69 22.71 -5.73
CA VAL A 7 10.98 22.41 -4.48
C VAL A 7 11.60 21.16 -3.89
N THR A 8 12.27 21.28 -2.75
CA THR A 8 12.81 20.13 -2.00
C THR A 8 11.72 19.55 -1.11
N ILE A 9 11.46 18.26 -1.25
CA ILE A 9 10.36 17.55 -0.60
C ILE A 9 10.97 16.56 0.40
N LYS A 10 10.56 16.63 1.68
CA LYS A 10 11.08 15.78 2.76
C LYS A 10 10.04 14.80 3.33
N THR A 11 8.76 14.98 2.98
CA THR A 11 7.67 14.13 3.47
C THR A 11 6.63 13.87 2.37
N ASP A 12 5.90 12.77 2.48
CA ASP A 12 4.82 12.40 1.56
C ASP A 12 3.70 13.46 1.53
N ALA A 13 3.45 14.13 2.66
CA ALA A 13 2.50 15.25 2.74
C ALA A 13 2.98 16.47 1.93
N GLN A 14 4.29 16.78 1.98
CA GLN A 14 4.87 17.84 1.16
C GLN A 14 4.84 17.48 -0.33
N LEU A 15 5.07 16.20 -0.66
CA LEU A 15 4.96 15.67 -2.01
C LEU A 15 3.55 15.87 -2.55
N ALA A 16 2.55 15.40 -1.80
CA ALA A 16 1.16 15.53 -2.17
C ALA A 16 0.73 16.98 -2.38
N LYS A 17 1.15 17.90 -1.51
CA LYS A 17 0.87 19.32 -1.66
C LYS A 17 1.52 19.91 -2.90
N ALA A 18 2.77 19.55 -3.19
CA ALA A 18 3.48 19.99 -4.39
C ALA A 18 2.78 19.52 -5.68
N PHE A 19 2.26 18.29 -5.66
CA PHE A 19 1.52 17.68 -6.77
C PHE A 19 0.01 18.00 -6.76
N LYS A 20 -0.48 18.83 -5.82
CA LYS A 20 -1.90 19.17 -5.64
C LYS A 20 -2.83 17.95 -5.56
N LEU A 21 -2.35 16.87 -4.93
CA LEU A 21 -3.12 15.65 -4.76
C LEU A 21 -4.25 15.86 -3.74
N ASN A 22 -5.38 15.21 -3.98
CA ASN A 22 -6.49 15.18 -3.03
C ASN A 22 -6.02 14.52 -1.72
N PRO A 23 -6.24 15.14 -0.53
CA PRO A 23 -5.85 14.57 0.75
C PRO A 23 -6.35 13.13 0.98
N GLY A 24 -7.54 12.78 0.49
CA GLY A 24 -8.07 11.42 0.58
C GLY A 24 -7.23 10.39 -0.16
N VAL A 25 -6.70 10.74 -1.34
CA VAL A 25 -5.81 9.89 -2.14
C VAL A 25 -4.49 9.65 -1.40
N VAL A 26 -3.96 10.68 -0.74
CA VAL A 26 -2.73 10.57 0.06
C VAL A 26 -2.93 9.61 1.22
N VAL A 27 -4.03 9.74 1.96
CA VAL A 27 -4.37 8.84 3.07
C VAL A 27 -4.51 7.41 2.57
N GLU A 28 -5.20 7.19 1.45
CA GLU A 28 -5.32 5.87 0.85
C GLU A 28 -3.94 5.28 0.49
N TRP A 29 -3.07 6.08 -0.13
CA TRP A 29 -1.72 5.65 -0.51
C TRP A 29 -0.86 5.32 0.71
N GLU A 30 -0.89 6.13 1.77
CA GLU A 30 -0.17 5.87 3.02
C GLU A 30 -0.60 4.52 3.62
N VAL A 31 -1.92 4.29 3.74
CA VAL A 31 -2.48 3.05 4.29
C VAL A 31 -2.08 1.86 3.42
N ARG A 32 -2.27 1.95 2.10
CA ARG A 32 -1.93 0.86 1.18
C ARG A 32 -0.43 0.57 1.19
N ALA A 33 0.43 1.57 1.26
CA ALA A 33 1.88 1.37 1.34
C ALA A 33 2.29 0.62 2.61
N VAL A 34 1.74 0.99 3.76
CA VAL A 34 2.01 0.29 5.04
C VAL A 34 1.55 -1.15 4.99
N VAL A 35 0.33 -1.40 4.51
CA VAL A 35 -0.22 -2.75 4.41
C VAL A 35 0.59 -3.60 3.41
N ASN A 36 0.96 -3.05 2.24
CA ASN A 36 1.70 -3.82 1.24
C ASN A 36 3.09 -4.22 1.74
N LYS A 37 3.82 -3.28 2.36
CA LYS A 37 5.13 -3.57 2.95
C LYS A 37 5.06 -4.69 3.98
N LYS A 38 4.01 -4.69 4.83
CA LYS A 38 3.82 -5.76 5.82
C LYS A 38 3.52 -7.10 5.15
N ILE A 39 2.68 -7.13 4.12
CA ILE A 39 2.41 -8.36 3.36
C ILE A 39 3.70 -8.92 2.75
N ILE A 40 4.48 -8.11 2.04
CA ILE A 40 5.74 -8.53 1.41
C ILE A 40 6.70 -9.11 2.45
N ALA A 41 6.85 -8.43 3.60
CA ALA A 41 7.70 -8.91 4.68
C ALA A 41 7.25 -10.27 5.24
N LEU A 42 5.95 -10.45 5.47
CA LEU A 42 5.40 -11.70 6.00
C LEU A 42 5.52 -12.86 5.01
N VAL A 43 5.31 -12.61 3.72
CA VAL A 43 5.47 -13.63 2.68
C VAL A 43 6.92 -14.10 2.61
N ALA A 44 7.89 -13.19 2.74
CA ALA A 44 9.31 -13.52 2.79
C ALA A 44 9.67 -14.30 4.07
N GLU A 45 9.14 -13.89 5.23
CA GLU A 45 9.39 -14.52 6.54
C GLU A 45 8.82 -15.95 6.62
N GLN A 46 7.57 -16.12 6.18
CA GLN A 46 6.84 -17.40 6.25
C GLN A 46 7.15 -18.33 5.07
N LYS A 47 7.90 -17.85 4.06
CA LYS A 47 8.27 -18.61 2.84
C LYS A 47 7.07 -19.21 2.08
N VAL A 48 5.93 -18.52 2.12
CA VAL A 48 4.71 -18.95 1.43
C VAL A 48 4.81 -18.67 -0.06
N THR A 49 4.44 -19.62 -0.91
CA THR A 49 4.45 -19.41 -2.36
C THR A 49 3.29 -18.53 -2.81
N HIS A 50 3.43 -17.88 -3.97
CA HIS A 50 2.34 -17.06 -4.54
C HIS A 50 1.07 -17.88 -4.82
N ALA A 51 1.22 -19.17 -5.13
CA ALA A 51 0.11 -20.07 -5.43
C ALA A 51 -0.67 -20.45 -4.17
N GLU A 52 0.04 -20.77 -3.07
CA GLU A 52 -0.57 -21.05 -1.77
C GLU A 52 -1.30 -19.83 -1.24
N LEU A 53 -0.67 -18.66 -1.29
CA LEU A 53 -1.29 -17.42 -0.83
C LEU A 53 -2.53 -17.06 -1.66
N ALA A 54 -2.50 -17.27 -2.97
CA ALA A 54 -3.67 -17.06 -3.84
C ALA A 54 -4.84 -17.97 -3.45
N LYS A 55 -4.56 -19.24 -3.14
CA LYS A 55 -5.56 -20.20 -2.67
C LYS A 55 -6.16 -19.77 -1.33
N LEU A 56 -5.31 -19.38 -0.36
CA LEU A 56 -5.75 -18.91 0.96
C LEU A 56 -6.61 -17.64 0.86
N ALA A 57 -6.14 -16.66 0.08
CA ALA A 57 -6.82 -15.38 -0.10
C ALA A 57 -8.02 -15.42 -1.06
N LYS A 58 -8.34 -16.59 -1.63
CA LYS A 58 -9.41 -16.80 -2.62
C LYS A 58 -9.30 -15.79 -3.78
N THR A 59 -8.12 -15.70 -4.37
CA THR A 59 -7.84 -14.82 -5.50
C THR A 59 -6.95 -15.51 -6.53
N SER A 60 -6.67 -14.86 -7.65
CA SER A 60 -5.82 -15.43 -8.70
C SER A 60 -4.33 -15.23 -8.38
N ARG A 61 -3.49 -16.20 -8.78
CA ARG A 61 -2.03 -16.09 -8.66
C ARG A 61 -1.47 -14.81 -9.31
N PRO A 62 -1.91 -14.36 -10.50
CA PRO A 62 -1.47 -13.09 -11.07
C PRO A 62 -1.76 -11.88 -10.17
N ARG A 63 -2.89 -11.85 -9.45
CA ARG A 63 -3.22 -10.76 -8.52
C ARG A 63 -2.30 -10.76 -7.30
N ILE A 64 -1.95 -11.93 -6.77
CA ILE A 64 -0.92 -12.03 -5.72
C ILE A 64 0.44 -11.58 -6.24
N THR A 65 0.84 -11.99 -7.44
CA THR A 65 2.10 -11.54 -8.04
C THR A 65 2.12 -10.01 -8.24
N ALA A 66 1.00 -9.41 -8.69
CA ALA A 66 0.90 -7.96 -8.84
C ALA A 66 1.05 -7.23 -7.49
N LEU A 67 0.35 -7.72 -6.45
CA LEU A 67 0.46 -7.20 -5.08
C LEU A 67 1.91 -7.21 -4.57
N LEU A 68 2.60 -8.35 -4.72
CA LEU A 68 3.97 -8.54 -4.23
C LEU A 68 5.01 -7.76 -5.05
N ASN A 69 4.73 -7.49 -6.33
CA ASN A 69 5.58 -6.65 -7.19
C ASN A 69 5.22 -5.15 -7.11
N GLU A 70 4.45 -4.75 -6.09
CA GLU A 70 3.99 -3.37 -5.87
C GLU A 70 3.22 -2.75 -7.06
N ARG A 71 2.64 -3.57 -7.93
CA ARG A 71 1.76 -3.11 -9.00
C ARG A 71 0.38 -2.82 -8.42
N ARG A 72 -0.05 -1.56 -8.56
CA ARG A 72 -1.23 -1.03 -7.86
C ARG A 72 -2.50 -1.11 -8.69
N GLU A 73 -2.37 -1.34 -9.99
CA GLU A 73 -3.53 -1.48 -10.87
C GLU A 73 -4.36 -2.71 -10.42
N ASP A 74 -5.66 -2.49 -10.18
CA ASP A 74 -6.66 -3.49 -9.81
C ASP A 74 -6.52 -4.23 -8.46
N ILE A 75 -5.63 -3.81 -7.56
CA ILE A 75 -5.52 -4.35 -6.20
C ILE A 75 -6.29 -3.47 -5.20
N SER A 76 -7.45 -3.95 -4.73
CA SER A 76 -8.24 -3.26 -3.71
C SER A 76 -7.62 -3.38 -2.32
N THR A 77 -7.84 -2.38 -1.45
CA THR A 77 -7.46 -2.44 -0.03
C THR A 77 -8.12 -3.63 0.69
N ASP A 78 -9.35 -3.98 0.32
CA ASP A 78 -10.03 -5.19 0.82
C ASP A 78 -9.21 -6.47 0.57
N LEU A 79 -8.69 -6.65 -0.65
CA LEU A 79 -7.88 -7.82 -0.97
C LEU A 79 -6.59 -7.83 -0.12
N MET A 80 -5.96 -6.68 0.05
CA MET A 80 -4.75 -6.56 0.89
C MET A 80 -5.03 -6.98 2.33
N LEU A 81 -6.16 -6.53 2.90
CA LEU A 81 -6.57 -6.88 4.25
C LEU A 81 -6.89 -8.38 4.39
N ARG A 82 -7.55 -8.99 3.40
CA ARG A 82 -7.79 -10.44 3.39
C ARG A 82 -6.49 -11.23 3.30
N VAL A 83 -5.55 -10.81 2.45
CA VAL A 83 -4.22 -11.44 2.35
C VAL A 83 -3.48 -11.34 3.69
N LEU A 84 -3.51 -10.18 4.34
CA LEU A 84 -2.90 -9.99 5.66
C LEU A 84 -3.52 -10.94 6.70
N ALA A 85 -4.85 -11.08 6.70
CA ALA A 85 -5.56 -12.00 7.58
C ALA A 85 -5.21 -13.47 7.32
N CYS A 86 -5.06 -13.88 6.05
CA CYS A 86 -4.60 -15.22 5.68
C CYS A 86 -3.17 -15.52 6.16
N LEU A 87 -2.33 -14.50 6.32
CA LEU A 87 -0.98 -14.61 6.89
C LEU A 87 -0.99 -14.61 8.42
N GLY A 88 -2.16 -14.54 9.06
CA GLY A 88 -2.33 -14.57 10.51
C GLY A 88 -2.27 -13.20 11.19
N TYR A 89 -2.37 -12.10 10.44
CA TYR A 89 -2.23 -10.74 10.97
C TYR A 89 -3.48 -9.90 10.70
N ALA A 90 -3.84 -9.04 11.65
CA ALA A 90 -4.88 -8.04 11.49
C ALA A 90 -4.30 -6.64 11.71
N PRO A 91 -4.76 -5.61 10.99
CA PRO A 91 -4.31 -4.26 11.24
C PRO A 91 -4.90 -3.74 12.56
N ARG A 92 -4.10 -2.99 13.31
CA ARG A 92 -4.60 -2.15 14.40
C ARG A 92 -4.75 -0.73 13.88
N ILE A 93 -5.99 -0.26 13.78
CA ILE A 93 -6.28 1.07 13.23
C ILE A 93 -6.30 2.10 14.38
N SER A 94 -5.65 3.23 14.14
CA SER A 94 -5.74 4.43 14.98
C SER A 94 -6.07 5.63 14.08
N PHE A 95 -6.76 6.62 14.63
CA PHE A 95 -7.24 7.77 13.88
C PHE A 95 -6.47 9.03 14.28
N LYS A 96 -5.99 9.79 13.29
CA LYS A 96 -5.41 11.12 13.46
C LYS A 96 -6.34 12.16 12.85
N LYS A 97 -6.51 13.31 13.52
CA LYS A 97 -7.22 14.45 12.92
C LYS A 97 -6.34 15.02 11.80
N LEU A 98 -6.90 15.13 10.61
CA LEU A 98 -6.25 15.85 9.51
C LEU A 98 -6.44 17.35 9.73
N ALA A 99 -5.40 18.14 9.43
CA ALA A 99 -5.54 19.58 9.36
C ALA A 99 -6.45 19.90 8.15
N GLY A 100 -7.65 20.41 8.43
CA GLY A 100 -8.57 20.96 7.43
C GLY A 100 -8.14 22.34 6.98
#